data_AF-A0A9C7Q6F2-F1
#
_entry.id   AF-A0A9C7Q6F2-F1
#
_cell.length_a   1.000
_cell.length_b   1.000
_cell.length_c   1.000
_cell.angle_alpha   90.00
_cell.angle_beta   90.00
_cell.angle_gamma   90.00
#
_symmetry.space_group_name_H-M   'P 1'
#
loop_
_entity.id
_entity.type
_entity.pdbx_description
1 polymer ?
#
loop_
_entity_poly.entity_id
_entity_poly.type
_entity_poly.pdbx_seq_one_letter_code
_entity_poly.pdbx_strand_id
1 'polypeptide(L)'
;MTATKVPRNFRLLEELERGEHGVGQGSISYGLADGDDVTLSKWNGTILGPINTVFENRIYTIQLYCGEKYPDDPPAVRFVSKINLTCVDKHTGRVDPTKFHLLKNWDRNQRIENILLALRREMAAPYNRKLPQPAEGTFF
;
A
#
# COMPACT_ATOMS: atom_id res chain seq x y z
N MET A 1 32.88 5.41 2.59
CA MET A 1 31.99 6.26 3.42
C MET A 1 30.77 5.43 3.76
N THR A 2 30.62 5.02 5.01
CA THR A 2 29.43 4.27 5.46
C THR A 2 28.28 5.28 5.60
N ALA A 3 27.31 5.25 4.69
CA ALA A 3 26.12 6.08 4.80
C ALA A 3 25.39 5.74 6.11
N THR A 4 25.17 6.73 6.98
CA THR A 4 24.49 6.55 8.25
C THR A 4 23.06 6.07 7.98
N LYS A 5 22.69 4.91 8.54
CA LYS A 5 21.38 4.31 8.33
C LYS A 5 20.35 5.02 9.20
N VAL A 6 19.34 5.62 8.56
CA VAL A 6 18.20 6.25 9.28
C VAL A 6 17.45 5.17 10.08
N PRO A 7 17.23 5.36 11.40
CA PRO A 7 16.46 4.41 12.20
C PRO A 7 15.00 4.32 11.79
N ARG A 8 14.37 3.17 12.06
CA ARG A 8 12.97 2.88 11.73
C ARG A 8 12.00 4.00 12.08
N ASN A 9 12.02 4.47 13.33
CA ASN A 9 11.03 5.45 13.80
C ASN A 9 11.17 6.79 13.08
N PHE A 10 12.40 7.27 12.85
CA PHE A 10 12.62 8.50 12.07
C PHE A 10 12.14 8.34 10.63
N ARG A 11 12.36 7.17 10.01
CA ARG A 11 11.82 6.86 8.68
C ARG A 11 10.30 6.91 8.67
N LEU A 12 9.64 6.32 9.65
CA LEU A 12 8.18 6.28 9.74
C LEU A 12 7.57 7.66 10.03
N LEU A 13 8.22 8.48 10.87
CA LEU A 13 7.82 9.88 11.09
C LEU A 13 7.93 10.71 9.80
N GLU A 14 9.04 10.56 9.07
CA GLU A 14 9.21 11.22 7.76
C GLU A 14 8.11 10.80 6.76
N GLU A 15 7.72 9.52 6.78
CA GLU A 15 6.61 9.04 5.95
C GLU A 15 5.26 9.58 6.41
N LEU A 16 5.03 9.72 7.73
CA LEU A 16 3.81 10.31 8.30
C LEU A 16 3.63 11.75 7.86
N GLU A 17 4.66 12.58 8.06
CA GLU A 17 4.66 14.00 7.64
C GLU A 17 4.34 14.12 6.15
N ARG A 18 4.92 13.27 5.31
CA ARG A 18 4.63 13.25 3.87
C ARG A 18 3.18 12.87 3.57
N GLY A 19 2.63 11.90 4.32
CA GLY A 19 1.23 11.48 4.18
C GLY A 19 0.26 12.64 4.44
N GLU A 20 0.55 13.46 5.45
CA GLU A 20 -0.26 14.63 5.83
C GLU A 20 -0.25 15.74 4.78
N HIS A 21 0.87 15.92 4.06
CA HIS A 21 1.00 16.92 3.00
C HIS A 21 0.35 16.50 1.67
N GLY A 22 -0.19 15.28 1.60
CA GLY A 22 -0.77 14.71 0.40
C GLY A 22 0.28 14.14 -0.57
N VAL A 23 -0.03 12.98 -1.15
CA VAL A 23 0.89 12.21 -1.99
C VAL A 23 0.23 11.76 -3.29
N GLY A 24 1.05 11.37 -4.28
CA GLY A 24 0.57 10.71 -5.50
C GLY A 24 -0.50 11.45 -6.30
N GLN A 25 -0.39 12.78 -6.39
CA GLN A 25 -1.32 13.65 -7.11
C GLN A 25 -2.79 13.48 -6.67
N GLY A 26 -3.03 13.15 -5.40
CA GLY A 26 -4.36 12.93 -4.85
C GLY A 26 -5.00 11.59 -5.22
N SER A 27 -4.28 10.71 -5.95
CA SER A 27 -4.78 9.38 -6.30
C SER A 27 -4.56 8.31 -5.23
N ILE A 28 -3.71 8.62 -4.24
CA ILE A 28 -3.44 7.79 -3.08
C ILE A 28 -3.33 8.66 -1.84
N SER A 29 -3.59 8.10 -0.67
CA SER A 29 -3.28 8.70 0.62
C SER A 29 -2.91 7.61 1.62
N TYR A 30 -2.20 7.98 2.69
CA TYR A 30 -1.91 7.06 3.79
C TYR A 30 -1.65 7.81 5.09
N GLY A 31 -1.85 7.13 6.20
CA GLY A 31 -1.62 7.65 7.55
C GLY A 31 -1.67 6.53 8.58
N LEU A 32 -1.46 6.87 9.85
CA LEU A 32 -1.58 5.90 10.93
C LEU A 32 -3.00 5.36 11.04
N ALA A 33 -3.12 4.07 11.32
CA ALA A 33 -4.41 3.46 11.60
C ALA A 33 -4.94 3.84 12.98
N ASP A 34 -4.03 4.15 13.91
CA ASP A 34 -4.29 4.60 15.27
C ASP A 34 -3.34 5.77 15.57
N GLY A 35 -3.90 6.95 15.82
CA GLY A 35 -3.11 8.18 16.05
C GLY A 35 -2.27 8.13 17.34
N ASP A 36 -2.64 7.25 18.27
CA ASP A 36 -1.93 7.06 19.53
C ASP A 36 -0.85 5.96 19.44
N ASP A 37 -0.69 5.31 18.27
CA ASP A 37 0.33 4.29 18.04
C ASP A 37 1.74 4.90 17.97
N VAL A 38 2.37 5.02 19.14
CA VAL A 38 3.77 5.46 19.29
C VAL A 38 4.77 4.55 18.56
N THR A 39 4.38 3.30 18.24
CA THR A 39 5.25 2.37 17.52
C THR A 39 5.23 2.61 16.01
N LEU A 40 4.29 3.42 15.50
CA LEU A 40 4.11 3.73 14.09
C LEU A 40 4.01 2.46 13.23
N SER A 41 3.38 1.41 13.74
CA SER A 41 3.42 0.09 13.12
C SER A 41 2.23 -0.13 12.19
N LYS A 42 1.06 0.38 12.55
CA LYS A 42 -0.18 0.15 11.78
C LYS A 42 -0.55 1.38 10.97
N TRP A 43 -0.74 1.18 9.68
CA TRP A 43 -1.06 2.23 8.72
C TRP A 43 -2.29 1.87 7.91
N ASN A 44 -3.08 2.89 7.59
CA ASN A 44 -4.14 2.82 6.60
C ASN A 44 -3.72 3.56 5.35
N GLY A 45 -3.95 2.95 4.20
CA GLY A 45 -3.76 3.52 2.88
C GLY A 45 -5.08 3.53 2.10
N THR A 46 -5.22 4.50 1.22
CA THR A 46 -6.34 4.64 0.31
C THR A 46 -5.81 4.71 -1.12
N ILE A 47 -6.45 3.97 -2.04
CA ILE A 47 -6.19 4.08 -3.47
C ILE A 47 -7.50 4.45 -4.17
N LEU A 48 -7.45 5.53 -4.95
CA LEU A 48 -8.48 5.82 -5.95
C LEU A 48 -8.20 5.00 -7.20
N GLY A 49 -9.20 4.22 -7.61
CA GLY A 49 -9.09 3.34 -8.77
C GLY A 49 -8.69 4.11 -10.04
N PRO A 50 -7.79 3.54 -10.87
CA PRO A 50 -7.34 4.21 -12.09
C PRO A 50 -8.49 4.44 -13.10
N ILE A 51 -8.43 5.56 -13.81
CA ILE A 51 -9.33 5.87 -14.93
C ILE A 51 -9.22 4.83 -16.05
N ASN A 52 -10.30 4.63 -16.81
CA ASN A 52 -10.37 3.65 -17.91
C ASN A 52 -10.13 2.20 -17.47
N THR A 53 -10.53 1.85 -16.24
CA THR A 53 -10.44 0.50 -15.70
C THR A 53 -11.72 0.12 -14.96
N VAL A 54 -11.92 -1.16 -14.71
CA VAL A 54 -13.00 -1.68 -13.83
C VAL A 54 -12.92 -1.20 -12.38
N PHE A 55 -11.83 -0.53 -12.00
CA PHE A 55 -11.60 0.02 -10.67
C PHE A 55 -12.02 1.50 -10.58
N GLU A 56 -12.26 2.16 -11.72
CA GLU A 56 -12.58 3.59 -11.80
C GLU A 56 -13.77 3.98 -10.91
N ASN A 57 -13.70 5.16 -10.28
CA ASN A 57 -14.68 5.69 -9.32
C ASN A 57 -14.84 4.88 -8.02
N ARG A 58 -13.92 3.98 -7.70
CA ARG A 58 -13.94 3.18 -6.47
C ARG A 58 -12.79 3.55 -5.54
N ILE A 59 -13.06 3.46 -4.24
CA ILE A 59 -12.10 3.75 -3.18
C ILE A 59 -11.70 2.44 -2.50
N TYR A 60 -10.40 2.14 -2.50
CA TYR A 60 -9.85 0.93 -1.89
C TYR A 60 -9.09 1.25 -0.61
N THR A 61 -9.55 0.71 0.51
CA THR A 61 -8.88 0.79 1.80
C THR A 61 -7.89 -0.36 1.95
N ILE A 62 -6.68 -0.04 2.38
CA ILE A 62 -5.55 -0.96 2.54
C ILE A 62 -4.99 -0.78 3.95
N GLN A 63 -4.62 -1.87 4.59
CA GLN A 63 -3.87 -1.89 5.83
C GLN A 63 -2.43 -2.28 5.54
N LEU A 64 -1.49 -1.54 6.12
CA LEU A 64 -0.07 -1.86 6.11
C LEU A 64 0.43 -2.05 7.53
N TYR A 65 1.30 -3.03 7.73
CA TYR A 65 1.97 -3.27 9.00
C TYR A 65 3.48 -3.19 8.81
N CYS A 66 4.08 -2.13 9.35
CA CYS A 66 5.51 -1.88 9.37
C CYS A 66 6.12 -2.56 10.59
N GLY A 67 6.66 -3.77 10.43
CA GLY A 67 7.27 -4.53 11.52
C GLY A 67 8.56 -3.89 12.05
N GLU A 68 9.17 -4.50 13.07
CA GLU A 68 10.37 -3.99 13.75
C GLU A 68 11.57 -3.78 12.83
N LYS A 69 11.65 -4.58 11.75
CA LYS A 69 12.72 -4.52 10.75
C LYS A 69 12.45 -3.56 9.59
N TYR A 70 11.29 -2.90 9.56
CA TYR A 70 11.04 -1.87 8.54
C TYR A 70 12.04 -0.70 8.70
N PRO A 71 12.59 -0.12 7.61
CA PRO A 71 12.33 -0.41 6.20
C PRO A 71 13.26 -1.46 5.57
N ASP A 72 14.08 -2.18 6.33
CA ASP A 72 14.95 -3.20 5.75
C ASP A 72 14.15 -4.39 5.22
N ASP A 73 13.13 -4.80 5.97
CA ASP A 73 12.12 -5.75 5.51
C ASP A 73 10.86 -4.99 5.01
N PRO A 74 10.18 -5.52 3.97
CA PRO A 74 8.94 -4.93 3.48
C PRO A 74 7.83 -4.98 4.55
N PRO A 75 6.88 -4.03 4.53
CA PRO A 75 5.70 -4.11 5.38
C PRO A 75 4.76 -5.21 4.87
N ALA A 76 3.95 -5.76 5.78
CA ALA A 76 2.84 -6.62 5.37
C ALA A 76 1.71 -5.74 4.81
N VAL A 77 1.10 -6.14 3.69
CA VAL A 77 0.07 -5.35 3.01
C VAL A 77 -1.19 -6.19 2.83
N ARG A 78 -2.34 -5.61 3.16
CA ARG A 78 -3.64 -6.26 3.04
C ARG A 78 -4.70 -5.27 2.57
N PHE A 79 -5.49 -5.65 1.58
CA PHE A 79 -6.71 -4.95 1.23
C PHE A 79 -7.79 -5.20 2.27
N VAL A 80 -8.44 -4.14 2.73
CA VAL A 80 -9.68 -4.19 3.53
C VAL A 80 -10.87 -4.24 2.59
N SER A 81 -10.91 -3.36 1.59
CA SER A 81 -11.92 -3.40 0.51
C SER A 81 -11.69 -4.64 -0.36
N LYS A 82 -12.75 -5.40 -0.65
CA LYS A 82 -12.66 -6.54 -1.57
C LYS A 82 -12.23 -6.08 -2.95
N ILE A 83 -11.25 -6.78 -3.51
CA ILE A 83 -10.68 -6.52 -4.82
C ILE A 83 -10.35 -7.85 -5.49
N ASN A 84 -10.55 -7.92 -6.81
CA ASN A 84 -10.02 -9.00 -7.62
C ASN A 84 -8.78 -8.48 -8.37
N LEU A 85 -7.60 -8.82 -7.85
CA LEU A 85 -6.29 -8.41 -8.39
C LEU A 85 -5.34 -9.61 -8.33
N THR A 86 -4.52 -9.80 -9.37
CA THR A 86 -3.66 -11.01 -9.52
C THR A 86 -2.67 -11.23 -8.38
N CYS A 87 -2.19 -10.16 -7.74
CA CYS A 87 -1.28 -10.22 -6.60
C CYS A 87 -1.97 -10.25 -5.23
N VAL A 88 -3.31 -10.35 -5.17
CA VAL A 88 -4.07 -10.31 -3.91
C VAL A 88 -4.79 -11.64 -3.69
N ASP A 89 -4.68 -12.17 -2.49
CA ASP A 89 -5.41 -13.35 -2.07
C ASP A 89 -6.92 -13.06 -1.98
N LYS A 90 -7.72 -13.89 -2.65
CA LYS A 90 -9.16 -13.68 -2.84
C LYS A 90 -10.01 -13.89 -1.57
N HIS A 91 -9.44 -14.46 -0.52
CA HIS A 91 -10.17 -14.76 0.72
C HIS A 91 -9.75 -13.83 1.85
N THR A 92 -8.48 -13.48 1.92
CA THR A 92 -7.89 -12.72 3.03
C THR A 92 -7.58 -11.27 2.66
N GLY A 93 -7.49 -10.94 1.38
CA GLY A 93 -7.05 -9.62 0.90
C GLY A 93 -5.55 -9.38 1.06
N ARG A 94 -4.77 -10.36 1.51
CA ARG A 94 -3.30 -10.21 1.66
C ARG A 94 -2.64 -10.09 0.29
N VAL A 95 -1.72 -9.14 0.16
CA VAL A 95 -0.88 -9.01 -1.04
C VAL A 95 0.22 -10.07 -0.98
N ASP A 96 0.34 -10.87 -2.04
CA ASP A 96 1.34 -11.91 -2.18
C ASP A 96 2.70 -11.29 -2.59
N PRO A 97 3.73 -11.33 -1.71
CA PRO A 97 5.03 -10.73 -2.01
C PRO A 97 5.73 -11.35 -3.22
N THR A 98 5.39 -12.59 -3.59
CA THR A 98 6.02 -13.28 -4.73
C THR A 98 5.45 -12.82 -6.07
N LYS A 99 4.20 -12.34 -6.08
CA LYS A 99 3.48 -11.86 -7.26
C LYS A 99 3.58 -10.35 -7.43
N PHE A 100 3.79 -9.62 -6.35
CA PHE A 100 3.93 -8.17 -6.40
C PHE A 100 5.41 -7.76 -6.46
N HIS A 101 5.84 -7.29 -7.64
CA HIS A 101 7.24 -7.03 -7.96
C HIS A 101 7.95 -6.13 -6.94
N LEU A 102 7.27 -5.11 -6.42
CA LEU A 102 7.85 -4.16 -5.47
C LEU A 102 8.18 -4.80 -4.12
N LEU A 103 7.36 -5.73 -3.62
CA LEU A 103 7.66 -6.46 -2.38
C LEU A 103 8.67 -7.59 -2.63
N LYS A 104 8.63 -8.22 -3.81
CA LYS A 104 9.60 -9.25 -4.21
C LYS A 104 11.03 -8.73 -4.22
N ASN A 105 11.22 -7.53 -4.76
CA ASN A 105 12.52 -6.87 -4.90
C ASN A 105 12.61 -5.67 -3.95
N TRP A 106 12.16 -5.86 -2.70
CA TRP A 106 12.12 -4.79 -1.73
C TRP A 106 13.50 -4.17 -1.52
N ASP A 107 13.53 -2.84 -1.53
CA ASP A 107 14.70 -2.04 -1.21
C ASP A 107 14.33 -1.06 -0.11
N ARG A 108 15.24 -0.84 0.84
CA ARG A 108 14.99 -0.01 2.02
C ARG A 108 14.69 1.46 1.70
N ASN A 109 14.95 1.92 0.47
CA ASN A 109 14.61 3.27 0.06
C ASN A 109 13.14 3.40 -0.37
N GLN A 110 12.43 2.28 -0.56
CA GLN A 110 10.98 2.26 -0.78
C GLN A 110 10.22 2.72 0.46
N ARG A 111 9.01 3.24 0.23
CA ARG A 111 8.09 3.80 1.23
C ARG A 111 6.70 3.22 1.06
N ILE A 112 5.81 3.49 2.02
CA ILE A 112 4.37 3.22 1.92
C ILE A 112 3.79 3.84 0.65
N GLU A 113 4.20 5.08 0.32
CA GLU A 113 3.80 5.77 -0.91
C GLU A 113 4.09 4.92 -2.16
N ASN A 114 5.28 4.33 -2.26
CA ASN A 114 5.70 3.53 -3.41
C ASN A 114 4.85 2.26 -3.55
N ILE A 115 4.50 1.62 -2.43
CA ILE A 115 3.62 0.44 -2.40
C ILE A 115 2.26 0.79 -2.99
N LEU A 116 1.64 1.88 -2.52
CA LEU A 116 0.31 2.30 -2.98
C LEU A 116 0.31 2.70 -4.46
N LEU A 117 1.34 3.44 -4.90
CA LEU A 117 1.51 3.78 -6.31
C LEU A 117 1.71 2.54 -7.19
N ALA A 118 2.50 1.57 -6.75
CA ALA A 118 2.74 0.35 -7.49
C ALA A 118 1.50 -0.57 -7.53
N LEU A 119 0.73 -0.68 -6.44
CA LEU A 119 -0.57 -1.37 -6.45
C LEU A 119 -1.56 -0.70 -7.42
N ARG A 120 -1.60 0.63 -7.44
CA ARG A 120 -2.43 1.38 -8.40
C ARG A 120 -2.00 1.12 -9.85
N ARG A 121 -0.70 0.99 -10.12
CA ARG A 121 -0.18 0.60 -11.45
C ARG A 121 -0.57 -0.84 -11.80
N GLU A 122 -0.52 -1.75 -10.84
CA GLU A 122 -1.00 -3.13 -11.02
C GLU A 122 -2.48 -3.16 -11.40
N MET A 123 -3.34 -2.34 -10.78
CA MET A 123 -4.75 -2.21 -11.17
C MET A 123 -4.92 -1.78 -12.64
N ALA A 124 -4.05 -0.88 -13.12
CA ALA A 124 -4.06 -0.41 -14.51
C ALA A 124 -3.41 -1.37 -15.52
N ALA A 125 -2.72 -2.41 -15.04
CA ALA A 125 -2.00 -3.34 -15.91
C ALA A 125 -2.97 -4.05 -16.89
N PRO A 126 -2.54 -4.37 -18.13
CA PRO A 126 -3.43 -4.94 -19.15
C PRO A 126 -4.18 -6.20 -18.73
N TYR A 127 -3.56 -7.03 -17.88
CA TYR A 127 -4.11 -8.28 -17.37
C TYR A 127 -5.02 -8.10 -16.13
N ASN A 128 -5.01 -6.93 -15.48
CA ASN A 128 -5.82 -6.63 -14.30
C ASN A 128 -6.98 -5.68 -14.61
N ARG A 129 -6.79 -4.70 -15.51
CA ARG A 129 -7.72 -3.58 -15.76
C ARG A 129 -9.13 -3.95 -16.21
N LYS A 130 -9.36 -5.22 -16.60
CA LYS A 130 -10.65 -5.77 -17.04
C LYS A 130 -11.17 -6.92 -16.17
N LEU A 131 -10.52 -7.22 -15.04
CA LEU A 131 -10.94 -8.32 -14.17
C LEU A 131 -12.31 -8.05 -13.56
N PRO A 132 -13.26 -9.00 -13.60
CA PRO A 132 -14.55 -8.84 -12.92
C PRO A 132 -14.34 -8.53 -11.44
N GLN A 133 -14.93 -7.45 -10.97
CA GLN A 133 -14.77 -7.00 -9.59
C GLN A 133 -15.96 -7.44 -8.71
N PRO A 134 -15.73 -7.66 -7.40
CA PRO A 134 -16.80 -7.81 -6.43
C PRO A 134 -17.63 -6.52 -6.34
N ALA A 135 -18.83 -6.61 -5.76
CA ALA A 135 -19.69 -5.45 -5.50
C ALA A 135 -18.96 -4.38 -4.66
N GLU A 136 -19.29 -3.12 -4.90
CA GLU A 136 -18.66 -2.01 -4.18
C GLU A 136 -19.08 -1.99 -2.71
N GLY A 137 -18.22 -1.47 -1.83
CA GLY A 137 -18.49 -1.46 -0.40
C GLY A 137 -18.45 -2.84 0.26
N THR A 138 -17.91 -3.86 -0.42
CA THR A 138 -17.65 -5.16 0.21
C THR A 138 -16.24 -5.21 0.79
N PHE A 139 -16.09 -5.89 1.94
CA PHE A 139 -14.84 -5.96 2.71
C PHE A 139 -14.44 -7.41 3.01
N PHE A 140 -13.14 -7.66 3.20
CA PHE A 140 -12.56 -8.99 3.48
C PHE A 140 -12.72 -9.40 4.95
#